data_AF-A0A959VUK7-F1
#
_entry.id   AF-A0A959VUK7-F1
#
_cell.length_a   1.000
_cell.length_b   1.000
_cell.length_c   1.000
_cell.angle_alpha   90.00
_cell.angle_beta   90.00
_cell.angle_gamma   90.00
#
_symmetry.space_group_name_H-M   'P 1'
#
loop_
_entity.id
_entity.type
_entity.pdbx_description
1 polymer ?
#
loop_
_entity_poly.entity_id
_entity_poly.type
_entity_poly.pdbx_seq_one_letter_code
_entity_poly.pdbx_strand_id
1 'polypeptide(L)'
;MADLPDPVSRYLGQSVLDGCPPASSWSIGMKGRIKVGMWLPFEARQELDGSSFIWRARVPSDRFGILEVTDSFTGSKGGMVGRIAGRQLFADTGQDACRSAATRAVMESTMVPATLLPGTGAEWAASSETEIRFRRPGVPLAEEVTIRLDGDGLPVEVEAMRWLKEKKGPGSLVPFRCRLERFGEMAHQQIPVQLTAGWVREKFEPFFKARITSLEALSVP
;
A
#
# COMPACT_ATOMS: atom_id res chain seq x y z
N MET A 1 -1.67 23.69 1.29
CA MET A 1 -0.26 23.25 1.26
C MET A 1 0.67 24.19 2.04
N ALA A 2 0.33 25.46 2.23
CA ALA A 2 1.23 26.45 2.86
C ALA A 2 1.78 26.12 4.25
N ASP A 3 1.14 25.22 5.02
CA ASP A 3 1.59 24.82 6.36
C ASP A 3 2.35 23.47 6.39
N LEU A 4 2.62 22.87 5.23
CA LEU A 4 3.40 21.64 5.13
C LEU A 4 4.89 21.94 4.94
N PRO A 5 5.80 21.07 5.44
CA PRO A 5 7.21 21.18 5.11
C PRO A 5 7.44 21.21 3.59
N ASP A 6 8.37 22.04 3.12
CA ASP A 6 8.68 22.24 1.69
C ASP A 6 8.78 20.94 0.86
N PRO A 7 9.54 19.90 1.26
CA PRO A 7 9.62 18.67 0.48
C PRO A 7 8.30 17.89 0.43
N VAL A 8 7.43 18.04 1.45
CA VAL A 8 6.08 17.43 1.46
C VAL A 8 5.16 18.18 0.49
N SER A 9 5.20 19.51 0.51
CA SER A 9 4.45 20.35 -0.44
C SER A 9 4.85 20.04 -1.89
N ARG A 10 6.14 19.88 -2.16
CA ARG A 10 6.65 19.47 -3.48
C ARG A 10 6.14 18.08 -3.87
N TYR A 11 6.25 17.09 -2.98
CA TYR A 11 5.75 15.74 -3.24
C TYR A 11 4.26 15.73 -3.60
N LEU A 12 3.42 16.35 -2.77
CA LEU A 12 1.97 16.36 -3.00
C LEU A 12 1.59 17.18 -4.24
N GLY A 13 2.26 18.31 -4.48
CA GLY A 13 2.04 19.14 -5.66
C GLY A 13 2.42 18.47 -6.99
N GLN A 14 3.44 17.61 -6.98
CA GLN A 14 3.78 16.78 -8.16
C GLN A 14 2.85 15.58 -8.33
N SER A 15 2.29 15.08 -7.22
CA SER A 15 1.55 13.82 -7.19
C SER A 15 0.05 13.99 -7.42
N VAL A 16 -0.54 15.11 -6.99
CA VAL A 16 -1.97 15.41 -7.14
C VAL A 16 -2.12 16.63 -8.03
N LEU A 17 -2.65 16.41 -9.23
CA LEU A 17 -2.77 17.43 -10.26
C LEU A 17 -4.10 18.19 -10.14
N ASP A 18 -4.15 19.36 -10.78
CA ASP A 18 -5.38 20.14 -10.90
C ASP A 18 -6.51 19.31 -11.52
N GLY A 19 -7.71 19.44 -10.94
CA GLY A 19 -8.89 18.68 -11.35
C GLY A 19 -9.03 17.31 -10.69
N CYS A 20 -8.13 16.90 -9.79
CA CYS A 20 -8.32 15.70 -8.99
C CYS A 20 -9.63 15.76 -8.20
N PRO A 21 -10.53 14.76 -8.35
CA PRO A 21 -11.80 14.76 -7.63
C PRO A 21 -11.58 14.66 -6.12
N PRO A 22 -12.39 15.34 -5.30
CA PRO A 22 -12.30 15.31 -3.84
C PRO A 22 -12.93 14.01 -3.29
N ALA A 23 -12.35 12.87 -3.62
CA ALA A 23 -12.80 11.56 -3.17
C ALA A 23 -12.07 11.11 -1.91
N SER A 24 -12.83 10.64 -0.92
CA SER A 24 -12.28 10.05 0.32
C SER A 24 -11.74 8.64 0.12
N SER A 25 -12.24 7.93 -0.89
CA SER A 25 -11.90 6.55 -1.17
C SER A 25 -11.62 6.36 -2.66
N TRP A 26 -10.76 5.39 -2.97
CA TRP A 26 -10.28 5.12 -4.31
C TRP A 26 -10.24 3.63 -4.59
N SER A 27 -10.43 3.27 -5.85
CA SER A 27 -10.25 1.91 -6.32
C SER A 27 -9.11 1.82 -7.31
N ILE A 28 -8.16 0.94 -7.02
CA ILE A 28 -6.96 0.71 -7.82
C ILE A 28 -6.98 -0.71 -8.38
N GLY A 29 -6.85 -0.82 -9.70
CA GLY A 29 -6.68 -2.09 -10.41
C GLY A 29 -5.21 -2.41 -10.61
N MET A 30 -4.82 -3.67 -10.49
CA MET A 30 -3.43 -4.08 -10.65
C MET A 30 -3.28 -5.51 -11.16
N LYS A 31 -2.19 -5.75 -11.89
CA LYS A 31 -1.75 -7.10 -12.30
C LYS A 31 -0.30 -7.28 -11.92
N GLY A 32 0.11 -8.50 -11.59
CA GLY A 32 1.45 -8.67 -11.08
C GLY A 32 1.85 -10.10 -10.77
N ARG A 33 2.89 -10.22 -9.95
CA ARG A 33 3.35 -11.51 -9.41
C ARG A 33 3.55 -11.39 -7.91
N ILE A 34 3.13 -12.41 -7.19
CA ILE A 34 3.30 -12.52 -5.74
C ILE A 34 4.04 -13.82 -5.43
N LYS A 35 4.94 -13.78 -4.45
CA LYS A 35 5.78 -14.91 -4.05
C LYS A 35 5.15 -15.65 -2.88
N VAL A 36 4.65 -16.86 -3.15
CA VAL A 36 4.12 -17.79 -2.13
C VAL A 36 4.79 -19.14 -2.37
N GLY A 37 5.99 -19.32 -1.83
CA GLY A 37 6.92 -20.40 -2.21
C GLY A 37 7.53 -20.19 -3.60
N MET A 38 6.68 -20.01 -4.62
CA MET A 38 7.01 -19.65 -6.00
C MET A 38 6.32 -18.35 -6.42
N TRP A 39 6.76 -17.77 -7.54
CA TRP A 39 6.14 -16.56 -8.11
C TRP A 39 4.89 -16.90 -8.91
N LEU A 40 3.73 -16.54 -8.38
CA LEU A 40 2.42 -16.74 -8.99
C LEU A 40 1.90 -15.45 -9.60
N PRO A 41 1.29 -15.49 -10.80
CA PRO A 41 0.62 -14.32 -11.36
C PRO A 41 -0.64 -13.97 -10.56
N PHE A 42 -1.03 -12.70 -10.57
CA PHE A 42 -2.32 -12.27 -10.03
C PHE A 42 -2.93 -11.14 -10.85
N GLU A 43 -4.25 -11.02 -10.76
CA GLU A 43 -5.02 -9.83 -11.08
C GLU A 43 -5.83 -9.43 -9.85
N ALA A 44 -5.80 -8.16 -9.48
CA ALA A 44 -6.42 -7.68 -8.26
C ALA A 44 -7.05 -6.31 -8.41
N ARG A 45 -8.03 -6.05 -7.54
CA ARG A 45 -8.60 -4.73 -7.31
C ARG A 45 -8.54 -4.43 -5.82
N GLN A 46 -8.16 -3.21 -5.49
CA GLN A 46 -8.11 -2.73 -4.12
C GLN A 46 -8.93 -1.47 -3.96
N GLU A 47 -9.70 -1.41 -2.90
CA GLU A 47 -10.38 -0.19 -2.45
C GLU A 47 -9.65 0.30 -1.21
N LEU A 48 -9.32 1.59 -1.13
CA LEU A 48 -8.62 2.18 -0.01
C LEU A 48 -9.01 3.64 0.23
N ASP A 49 -8.89 4.10 1.47
CA ASP A 49 -9.12 5.49 1.92
C ASP A 49 -7.89 6.11 2.62
N GLY A 50 -6.77 5.36 2.64
CA GLY A 50 -5.53 5.68 3.31
C GLY A 50 -5.45 5.23 4.78
N SER A 51 -6.58 4.91 5.41
CA SER A 51 -6.67 4.32 6.76
C SER A 51 -7.06 2.84 6.75
N SER A 52 -7.76 2.43 5.70
CA SER A 52 -8.34 1.11 5.49
C SER A 52 -8.09 0.66 4.05
N PHE A 53 -8.12 -0.65 3.83
CA PHE A 53 -8.16 -1.20 2.49
C PHE A 53 -8.90 -2.54 2.44
N ILE A 54 -9.40 -2.88 1.25
CA ILE A 54 -9.83 -4.23 0.89
C ILE A 54 -9.19 -4.56 -0.46
N TRP A 55 -8.25 -5.49 -0.46
CA TRP A 55 -7.56 -6.00 -1.65
C TRP A 55 -8.13 -7.37 -2.00
N ARG A 56 -8.66 -7.51 -3.22
CA ARG A 56 -9.21 -8.76 -3.74
C ARG A 56 -8.42 -9.19 -4.96
N ALA A 57 -7.85 -10.39 -4.91
CA ALA A 57 -7.02 -10.92 -5.97
C ALA A 57 -7.49 -12.28 -6.46
N ARG A 58 -7.21 -12.52 -7.74
CA ARG A 58 -7.40 -13.78 -8.43
C ARG A 58 -6.03 -14.28 -8.86
N VAL A 59 -5.68 -15.46 -8.37
CA VAL A 59 -4.41 -16.14 -8.62
C VAL A 59 -4.74 -17.41 -9.41
N PRO A 60 -4.58 -17.42 -10.74
CA PRO A 60 -4.83 -18.62 -11.53
C PRO A 60 -3.78 -19.70 -11.21
N SER A 61 -4.24 -20.94 -11.14
CA SER A 61 -3.42 -22.14 -10.94
C SER A 61 -3.85 -23.23 -11.92
N ASP A 62 -2.89 -23.83 -12.61
CA ASP A 62 -3.14 -24.93 -13.55
C ASP A 62 -3.71 -26.18 -12.86
N ARG A 63 -3.52 -26.33 -11.55
CA ARG A 63 -3.93 -27.53 -10.78
C ARG A 63 -5.21 -27.36 -9.98
N PHE A 64 -5.49 -26.16 -9.48
CA PHE A 64 -6.57 -25.92 -8.51
C PHE A 64 -7.61 -24.90 -8.99
N GLY A 65 -7.54 -24.44 -10.24
CA GLY A 65 -8.39 -23.39 -10.76
C GLY A 65 -7.97 -22.01 -10.24
N ILE A 66 -8.93 -21.15 -9.91
CA ILE A 66 -8.66 -19.79 -9.47
C ILE A 66 -8.69 -19.73 -7.93
N LEU A 67 -7.55 -19.38 -7.33
CA LEU A 67 -7.48 -18.99 -5.93
C LEU A 67 -7.88 -17.52 -5.79
N GLU A 68 -8.95 -17.27 -5.06
CA GLU A 68 -9.40 -15.93 -4.69
C GLU A 68 -8.84 -15.58 -3.31
N VAL A 69 -8.13 -14.47 -3.20
CA VAL A 69 -7.57 -13.98 -1.93
C VAL A 69 -8.15 -12.61 -1.63
N THR A 70 -8.74 -12.46 -0.45
CA THR A 70 -9.10 -11.16 0.11
C THR A 70 -8.17 -10.86 1.26
N ASP A 71 -7.44 -9.75 1.19
CA ASP A 71 -6.71 -9.17 2.33
C ASP A 71 -7.32 -7.81 2.66
N SER A 72 -7.42 -7.46 3.93
CA SER A 72 -8.10 -6.24 4.34
C SER A 72 -7.61 -5.72 5.67
N PHE A 73 -7.85 -4.43 5.87
CA PHE A 73 -7.73 -3.78 7.16
C PHE A 73 -8.83 -2.71 7.28
N THR A 74 -9.56 -2.71 8.40
CA THR A 74 -10.58 -1.72 8.72
C THR A 74 -10.66 -1.53 10.23
N GLY A 75 -10.42 -0.31 10.69
CA GLY A 75 -10.40 0.03 12.11
C GLY A 75 -9.32 -0.72 12.89
N SER A 76 -9.71 -1.76 13.62
CA SER A 76 -8.81 -2.60 14.43
C SER A 76 -8.82 -4.07 14.01
N LYS A 77 -9.37 -4.37 12.83
CA LYS A 77 -9.46 -5.72 12.28
C LYS A 77 -8.75 -5.76 10.94
N GLY A 78 -7.92 -6.77 10.75
CA GLY A 78 -7.27 -7.01 9.47
C GLY A 78 -6.78 -8.44 9.36
N GLY A 79 -6.48 -8.82 8.13
CA GLY A 79 -6.08 -10.17 7.79
C GLY A 79 -6.61 -10.62 6.45
N MET A 80 -6.31 -11.87 6.13
CA MET A 80 -6.55 -12.44 4.81
C MET A 80 -7.37 -13.72 4.85
N VAL A 81 -8.13 -13.96 3.78
CA VAL A 81 -8.90 -15.18 3.55
C VAL A 81 -8.68 -15.64 2.12
N GLY A 82 -8.36 -16.92 1.94
CA GLY A 82 -8.22 -17.57 0.64
C GLY A 82 -9.36 -18.53 0.35
N ARG A 83 -9.90 -18.51 -0.87
CA ARG A 83 -11.02 -19.33 -1.32
C ARG A 83 -10.77 -19.95 -2.68
N ILE A 84 -11.30 -21.15 -2.91
CA ILE A 84 -11.42 -21.77 -4.23
C ILE A 84 -12.88 -22.18 -4.43
N ALA A 85 -13.49 -21.77 -5.54
CA ALA A 85 -14.90 -22.03 -5.85
C ALA A 85 -15.85 -21.70 -4.67
N GLY A 86 -15.62 -20.55 -4.02
CA GLY A 86 -16.39 -20.08 -2.85
C GLY A 86 -16.04 -20.73 -1.50
N ARG A 87 -15.35 -21.89 -1.50
CA ARG A 87 -14.95 -22.59 -0.28
C ARG A 87 -13.68 -22.01 0.31
N GLN A 88 -13.69 -21.70 1.61
CA GLN A 88 -12.52 -21.19 2.31
C GLN A 88 -11.46 -22.29 2.45
N LEU A 89 -10.24 -21.99 2.02
CA LEU A 89 -9.07 -22.86 2.17
C LEU A 89 -8.21 -22.46 3.36
N PHE A 90 -8.05 -21.16 3.59
CA PHE A 90 -7.29 -20.63 4.71
C PHE A 90 -7.83 -19.27 5.14
N ALA A 91 -7.55 -18.90 6.38
CA ALA A 91 -7.77 -17.56 6.90
C ALA A 91 -6.67 -17.25 7.93
N ASP A 92 -6.19 -16.02 7.92
CA ASP A 92 -5.32 -15.47 8.96
C ASP A 92 -5.87 -14.11 9.38
N THR A 93 -6.63 -14.11 10.47
CA THR A 93 -7.27 -12.92 11.05
C THR A 93 -6.81 -12.68 12.49
N GLY A 94 -5.64 -13.22 12.83
CA GLY A 94 -5.04 -13.06 14.15
C GLY A 94 -4.46 -11.65 14.36
N GLN A 95 -4.03 -11.37 15.59
CA GLN A 95 -3.45 -10.07 15.94
C GLN A 95 -2.21 -9.72 15.11
N ASP A 96 -1.35 -10.71 14.83
CA ASP A 96 -0.17 -10.51 13.97
C ASP A 96 -0.56 -10.06 12.55
N ALA A 97 -1.58 -10.71 11.97
CA ALA A 97 -2.08 -10.37 10.65
C ALA A 97 -2.69 -8.96 10.64
N CYS A 98 -3.49 -8.65 11.67
CA CYS A 98 -4.08 -7.31 11.84
C CYS A 98 -3.01 -6.22 11.94
N ARG A 99 -1.97 -6.41 12.77
CA ARG A 99 -0.87 -5.44 12.90
C ARG A 99 -0.09 -5.27 11.60
N SER A 100 0.18 -6.37 10.90
CA SER A 100 0.85 -6.30 9.59
C SER A 100 0.02 -5.57 8.54
N ALA A 101 -1.31 -5.74 8.56
CA ALA A 101 -2.25 -5.11 7.66
C ALA A 101 -2.46 -3.61 7.98
N ALA A 102 -2.36 -3.21 9.24
CA ALA A 102 -2.43 -1.80 9.65
C ALA A 102 -1.34 -0.95 8.99
N THR A 103 -0.05 -1.33 9.15
CA THR A 103 1.05 -0.61 8.49
C THR A 103 0.90 -0.66 6.97
N ARG A 104 0.46 -1.79 6.40
CA ARG A 104 0.18 -1.90 4.95
C ARG A 104 -0.84 -0.84 4.51
N ALA A 105 -1.96 -0.69 5.22
CA ALA A 105 -3.01 0.27 4.89
C ALA A 105 -2.47 1.70 4.78
N VAL A 106 -1.65 2.11 5.76
CA VAL A 106 -1.05 3.45 5.80
C VAL A 106 -0.01 3.62 4.69
N MET A 107 0.91 2.65 4.52
CA MET A 107 1.92 2.68 3.45
C MET A 107 1.31 2.79 2.06
N GLU A 108 0.22 2.06 1.80
CA GLU A 108 -0.42 2.01 0.48
C GLU A 108 -1.12 3.33 0.08
N SER A 109 -1.28 4.28 1.01
CA SER A 109 -1.64 5.68 0.70
C SER A 109 -0.67 6.30 -0.33
N THR A 110 0.58 5.85 -0.38
CA THR A 110 1.59 6.31 -1.37
C THR A 110 1.31 5.84 -2.79
N MET A 111 0.44 4.85 -3.00
CA MET A 111 -0.04 4.47 -4.33
C MET A 111 -1.20 5.36 -4.81
N VAL A 112 -1.85 6.10 -3.91
CA VAL A 112 -2.96 7.02 -4.19
C VAL A 112 -2.76 8.33 -3.43
N PRO A 113 -1.91 9.23 -3.94
CA PRO A 113 -1.48 10.45 -3.25
C PRO A 113 -2.62 11.39 -2.82
N ALA A 114 -3.80 11.33 -3.44
CA ALA A 114 -4.99 12.07 -2.97
C ALA A 114 -5.39 11.72 -1.52
N THR A 115 -5.10 10.51 -1.05
CA THR A 115 -5.34 10.07 0.35
C THR A 115 -4.33 10.65 1.37
N LEU A 116 -3.37 11.44 0.90
CA LEU A 116 -2.29 12.04 1.68
C LEU A 116 -2.37 13.57 1.76
N LEU A 117 -3.38 14.17 1.13
CA LEU A 117 -3.62 15.62 1.18
C LEU A 117 -3.90 16.11 2.62
N PRO A 118 -3.66 17.40 2.90
CA PRO A 118 -4.09 18.01 4.16
C PRO A 118 -5.57 17.73 4.46
N GLY A 119 -5.87 17.37 5.71
CA GLY A 119 -7.24 17.04 6.15
C GLY A 119 -7.63 15.57 6.04
N THR A 120 -6.82 14.71 5.40
CA THR A 120 -7.09 13.25 5.36
C THR A 120 -6.60 12.51 6.61
N GLY A 121 -6.02 13.21 7.59
CA GLY A 121 -5.51 12.65 8.85
C GLY A 121 -4.05 12.16 8.80
N ALA A 122 -3.32 12.43 7.71
CA ALA A 122 -1.86 12.24 7.66
C ALA A 122 -1.16 13.40 8.39
N GLU A 123 -0.24 13.06 9.29
CA GLU A 123 0.66 14.02 9.94
C GLU A 123 2.06 13.88 9.36
N TRP A 124 2.65 15.01 8.95
CA TRP A 124 3.88 15.05 8.18
C TRP A 124 5.07 15.58 8.97
N ALA A 125 6.24 15.03 8.68
CA ALA A 125 7.53 15.57 9.07
C ALA A 125 8.51 15.48 7.90
N ALA A 126 9.46 16.41 7.83
CA ALA A 126 10.58 16.35 6.89
C ALA A 126 11.87 16.08 7.65
N SER A 127 12.69 15.15 7.15
CA SER A 127 14.00 14.83 7.74
C SER A 127 15.13 15.42 6.92
N SER A 128 14.89 15.61 5.62
CA SER A 128 15.75 16.31 4.68
C SER A 128 14.94 16.71 3.46
N GLU A 129 15.58 17.36 2.48
CA GLU A 129 14.97 17.68 1.19
C GLU A 129 14.49 16.45 0.40
N THR A 130 15.08 15.28 0.63
CA THR A 130 14.78 14.05 -0.13
C THR A 130 14.20 12.94 0.74
N GLU A 131 13.90 13.21 2.01
CA GLU A 131 13.30 12.23 2.92
C GLU A 131 12.23 12.89 3.79
N ILE A 132 10.99 12.43 3.57
CA ILE A 132 9.80 12.86 4.33
C ILE A 132 9.21 11.66 5.05
N ARG A 133 8.51 11.92 6.15
CA ARG A 133 7.84 10.89 6.95
C ARG A 133 6.40 11.29 7.23
N PHE A 134 5.53 10.29 7.31
CA PHE A 134 4.18 10.50 7.78
C PHE A 134 3.70 9.37 8.68
N ARG A 135 2.81 9.74 9.60
CA ARG A 135 2.02 8.83 10.41
C ARG A 135 0.55 9.14 10.26
N ARG A 136 -0.30 8.19 10.65
CA ARG A 136 -1.75 8.36 10.68
C ARG A 136 -2.28 8.01 12.06
N PRO A 137 -2.46 8.99 12.97
CA PRO A 137 -2.88 8.71 14.35
C PRO A 137 -4.20 7.95 14.46
N GLY A 138 -5.10 8.09 13.47
CA GLY A 138 -6.35 7.33 13.36
C GLY A 138 -6.15 5.82 13.13
N VAL A 139 -4.93 5.36 12.84
CA VAL A 139 -4.56 3.95 12.67
C VAL A 139 -3.44 3.60 13.66
N PRO A 140 -3.73 3.42 14.95
CA PRO A 140 -2.72 3.33 16.01
C PRO A 140 -1.84 2.06 15.94
N LEU A 141 -2.23 1.05 15.17
CA LEU A 141 -1.42 -0.15 14.95
C LEU A 141 -0.38 0.01 13.83
N ALA A 142 -0.47 1.07 13.03
CA ALA A 142 0.45 1.32 11.94
C ALA A 142 1.71 2.04 12.44
N GLU A 143 2.85 1.63 11.91
CA GLU A 143 4.12 2.31 12.14
C GLU A 143 4.27 3.53 11.20
N GLU A 144 5.20 4.44 11.53
CA GLU A 144 5.54 5.60 10.70
C GLU A 144 6.11 5.15 9.34
N VAL A 145 5.72 5.87 8.28
CA VAL A 145 6.15 5.61 6.91
C VAL A 145 7.16 6.66 6.48
N THR A 146 8.29 6.19 5.95
CA THR A 146 9.33 7.03 5.33
C THR A 146 9.19 6.97 3.82
N ILE A 147 9.26 8.12 3.16
CA ILE A 147 9.25 8.26 1.71
C ILE A 147 10.55 8.96 1.30
N ARG A 148 11.29 8.32 0.39
CA ARG A 148 12.48 8.89 -0.25
C ARG A 148 12.09 9.45 -1.60
N LEU A 149 12.46 10.70 -1.84
CA LEU A 149 12.12 11.47 -3.04
C LEU A 149 13.34 11.57 -3.97
N ASP A 150 13.08 11.68 -5.27
CA ASP A 150 14.08 12.15 -6.24
C ASP A 150 14.22 13.69 -6.23
N GLY A 151 15.03 14.21 -7.16
CA GLY A 151 15.27 15.65 -7.29
C GLY A 151 14.01 16.46 -7.69
N ASP A 152 13.07 15.83 -8.40
CA ASP A 152 11.83 16.45 -8.85
C ASP A 152 10.73 16.38 -7.78
N GLY A 153 10.95 15.59 -6.73
CA GLY A 153 10.05 15.41 -5.60
C GLY A 153 9.07 14.23 -5.78
N LEU A 154 9.29 13.36 -6.77
CA LEU A 154 8.53 12.12 -6.89
C LEU A 154 9.11 11.04 -5.97
N PRO A 155 8.27 10.17 -5.39
CA PRO A 155 8.76 9.16 -4.48
C PRO A 155 9.40 7.99 -5.25
N VAL A 156 10.61 7.61 -4.88
CA VAL A 156 11.34 6.48 -5.48
C VAL A 156 11.34 5.24 -4.58
N GLU A 157 11.21 5.44 -3.27
CA GLU A 157 11.18 4.36 -2.28
C GLU A 157 10.27 4.74 -1.11
N VAL A 158 9.48 3.77 -0.64
CA VAL A 158 8.63 3.89 0.54
C VAL A 158 8.99 2.77 1.49
N GLU A 159 9.18 3.08 2.77
CA GLU A 159 9.62 2.13 3.77
C GLU A 159 8.91 2.34 5.11
N ALA A 160 8.55 1.27 5.79
CA ALA A 160 8.08 1.31 7.17
C ALA A 160 8.47 0.02 7.89
N MET A 161 8.51 0.06 9.22
CA MET A 161 8.60 -1.15 10.01
C MET A 161 7.25 -1.88 9.92
N ARG A 162 7.22 -3.07 9.36
CA ARG A 162 5.97 -3.85 9.22
C ARG A 162 6.08 -5.12 10.05
N TRP A 163 4.98 -5.49 10.70
CA TRP A 163 4.93 -6.72 11.48
C TRP A 163 5.07 -7.93 10.57
N LEU A 164 6.10 -8.74 10.82
CA LEU A 164 6.35 -10.02 10.20
C LEU A 164 5.95 -11.11 11.19
N LYS A 165 4.94 -11.91 10.80
CA LYS A 165 4.54 -13.11 11.52
C LYS A 165 5.58 -14.22 11.29
N GLU A 166 6.18 -14.71 12.35
CA GLU A 166 7.10 -15.84 12.30
C GLU A 166 6.35 -17.18 12.27
N LYS A 167 6.93 -18.19 11.62
CA LYS A 167 6.34 -19.56 11.63
C LYS A 167 6.42 -20.22 13.00
N LYS A 168 7.45 -19.86 13.78
CA LYS A 168 7.71 -20.37 15.12
C LYS A 168 8.19 -19.19 15.97
N GLY A 169 7.58 -19.01 17.14
CA GLY A 169 7.91 -17.90 18.05
C GLY A 169 7.11 -16.63 17.77
N PRO A 170 7.39 -15.55 18.52
CA PRO A 170 6.70 -14.27 18.37
C PRO A 170 7.06 -13.59 17.04
N GLY A 171 6.12 -12.84 16.48
CA GLY A 171 6.41 -11.93 15.36
C GLY A 171 7.32 -10.78 15.78
N SER A 172 7.85 -10.06 14.79
CA SER A 172 8.71 -8.91 15.00
C SER A 172 8.46 -7.81 13.97
N LEU A 173 8.89 -6.59 14.28
CA LEU A 173 8.94 -5.50 13.31
C LEU A 173 10.16 -5.70 12.41
N VAL A 174 9.93 -5.76 11.10
CA VAL A 174 10.97 -5.89 10.08
C VAL A 174 10.76 -4.79 9.04
N PRO A 175 11.83 -4.13 8.55
CA PRO A 175 11.65 -3.12 7.52
C PRO A 175 11.01 -3.72 6.28
N PHE A 176 9.99 -3.06 5.79
CA PHE A 176 9.25 -3.41 4.60
C PHE A 176 9.32 -2.26 3.63
N ARG A 177 9.66 -2.56 2.38
CA ARG A 177 10.06 -1.56 1.40
C ARG A 177 9.35 -1.77 0.08
N CYS A 178 8.90 -0.67 -0.51
CA CYS A 178 8.36 -0.56 -1.85
C CYS A 178 9.29 0.32 -2.68
N ARG A 179 9.79 -0.21 -3.80
CA ARG A 179 10.49 0.57 -4.83
C ARG A 179 9.46 0.98 -5.88
N LEU A 180 9.39 2.28 -6.15
CA LEU A 180 8.47 2.87 -7.11
C LEU A 180 9.25 3.10 -8.41
N GLU A 181 9.02 2.23 -9.39
CA GLU A 181 9.94 2.04 -10.52
C GLU A 181 9.58 2.90 -11.74
N ARG A 182 8.29 3.19 -11.90
CA ARG A 182 7.77 4.00 -13.01
C ARG A 182 6.51 4.72 -12.58
N PHE A 183 6.36 5.97 -13.00
CA PHE A 183 5.18 6.79 -12.77
C PHE A 183 4.32 6.94 -14.03
N GLY A 184 3.06 7.25 -13.81
CA GLY A 184 2.12 7.61 -14.85
C GLY A 184 0.92 8.33 -14.28
N GLU A 185 0.26 9.09 -15.13
CA GLU A 185 -0.94 9.83 -14.75
C GLU A 185 -2.19 8.95 -14.85
N MET A 186 -2.97 8.90 -13.78
CA MET A 186 -4.30 8.30 -13.76
C MET A 186 -5.20 9.11 -12.83
N ALA A 187 -6.43 9.42 -13.27
CA ALA A 187 -7.41 10.17 -12.48
C ALA A 187 -6.83 11.45 -11.82
N HIS A 188 -6.10 12.24 -12.63
CA HIS A 188 -5.43 13.49 -12.23
C HIS A 188 -4.40 13.31 -11.08
N GLN A 189 -3.76 12.14 -11.00
CA GLN A 189 -2.68 11.87 -10.05
C GLN A 189 -1.50 11.25 -10.78
N GLN A 190 -0.28 11.70 -10.45
CA GLN A 190 0.95 10.99 -10.78
C GLN A 190 1.14 9.87 -9.75
N ILE A 191 0.96 8.62 -10.19
CA ILE A 191 1.04 7.44 -9.31
C ILE A 191 2.14 6.48 -9.77
N PRO A 192 2.69 5.65 -8.87
CA PRO A 192 3.53 4.53 -9.29
C PRO A 192 2.70 3.55 -10.12
N VAL A 193 3.04 3.39 -11.40
CA VAL A 193 2.41 2.41 -12.31
C VAL A 193 3.16 1.10 -12.38
N GLN A 194 4.40 1.05 -11.88
CA GLN A 194 5.18 -0.17 -11.66
C GLN A 194 5.88 -0.08 -10.31
N LEU A 195 5.78 -1.16 -9.52
CA LEU A 195 6.41 -1.22 -8.20
C LEU A 195 6.83 -2.64 -7.83
N THR A 196 7.86 -2.72 -6.99
CA THR A 196 8.32 -3.94 -6.35
C THR A 196 8.35 -3.75 -4.84
N ALA A 197 7.66 -4.61 -4.09
CA ALA A 197 7.64 -4.58 -2.64
C ALA A 197 8.23 -5.85 -2.01
N GLY A 198 8.88 -5.69 -0.87
CA GLY A 198 9.69 -6.75 -0.26
C GLY A 198 10.12 -6.46 1.16
N TRP A 199 10.54 -7.52 1.84
CA TRP A 199 11.13 -7.42 3.18
C TRP A 199 12.60 -7.02 3.05
N VAL A 200 13.10 -6.24 4.00
CA VAL A 200 14.53 -5.96 4.14
C VAL A 200 15.01 -6.66 5.40
N ARG A 201 15.76 -7.75 5.23
CA ARG A 201 16.48 -8.39 6.33
C ARG A 201 17.97 -8.09 6.17
N GLU A 202 18.79 -9.09 5.87
CA GLU A 202 20.18 -8.87 5.45
C GLU A 202 20.26 -8.18 4.08
N LYS A 203 19.26 -8.41 3.23
CA LYS A 203 19.13 -7.82 1.90
C LYS A 203 17.66 -7.56 1.58
N PHE A 204 17.42 -6.81 0.50
CA PHE A 204 16.08 -6.63 -0.04
C PHE A 204 15.58 -7.92 -0.70
N GLU A 205 14.45 -8.42 -0.22
CA GLU A 205 13.81 -9.65 -0.66
C GLU A 205 12.43 -9.35 -1.25
N PRO A 206 12.32 -9.21 -2.58
CA PRO A 206 11.06 -8.92 -3.23
C PRO A 206 10.09 -10.10 -3.07
N PHE A 207 8.86 -9.80 -2.67
CA PHE A 207 7.77 -10.77 -2.58
C PHE A 207 6.55 -10.36 -3.42
N PHE A 208 6.45 -9.11 -3.81
CA PHE A 208 5.33 -8.58 -4.57
C PHE A 208 5.85 -7.67 -5.69
N LYS A 209 5.30 -7.84 -6.90
CA LYS A 209 5.55 -6.98 -8.05
C LYS A 209 4.22 -6.66 -8.70
N ALA A 210 3.94 -5.40 -8.96
CA ALA A 210 2.68 -4.98 -9.55
C ALA A 210 2.87 -3.93 -10.63
N ARG A 211 1.99 -4.00 -11.62
CA ARG A 211 1.68 -2.94 -12.55
C ARG A 211 0.28 -2.45 -12.26
N ILE A 212 0.12 -1.16 -12.00
CA ILE A 212 -1.18 -0.52 -11.83
C ILE A 212 -1.84 -0.38 -13.20
N THR A 213 -3.13 -0.71 -13.26
CA THR A 213 -3.90 -0.78 -14.51
C THR A 213 -5.06 0.20 -14.55
N SER A 214 -5.57 0.64 -13.41
CA SER A 214 -6.61 1.65 -13.31
C SER A 214 -6.58 2.32 -11.94
N LEU A 215 -7.09 3.54 -11.89
CA LEU A 215 -7.38 4.28 -10.67
C LEU A 215 -8.72 5.00 -10.87
N GLU A 216 -9.64 4.81 -9.94
CA GLU A 216 -11.01 5.33 -10.00
C GLU A 216 -11.35 5.94 -8.64
N ALA A 217 -11.89 7.16 -8.65
CA ALA A 217 -12.49 7.75 -7.46
C ALA A 217 -13.76 6.97 -7.09
N LEU A 218 -13.90 6.61 -5.81
CA LEU A 218 -15.13 6.04 -5.29
C LEU A 218 -15.94 7.17 -4.68
N SER A 219 -17.12 7.42 -5.23
CA SER A 219 -18.08 8.31 -4.60
C SER A 219 -18.56 7.67 -3.29
N VAL A 220 -18.56 8.45 -2.21
CA VAL A 220 -19.46 8.15 -1.08
C VAL A 220 -20.87 8.43 -1.60
N PRO A 221 -21.82 7.48 -1.48
CA PRO A 221 -23.21 7.74 -1.85
C PRO A 221 -23.82 8.89 -1.03
#